data_AF-A0A1V2YDN2-F1
#
_entry.id   AF-A0A1V2YDN2-F1
#
_cell.length_a   1.000
_cell.length_b   1.000
_cell.length_c   1.000
_cell.angle_alpha   90.00
_cell.angle_beta   90.00
_cell.angle_gamma   90.00
#
_symmetry.space_group_name_H-M   'P 1'
#
loop_
_entity.id
_entity.type
_entity.pdbx_description
1 polymer ?
#
loop_
_entity_poly.entity_id
_entity_poly.type
_entity_poly.pdbx_seq_one_letter_code
_entity_poly.pdbx_strand_id
1 'polypeptide(L)'
;MGVLGLVLILSSCTLAGFLYDNYENKRILQLEELIKGLEILKSEIDYKLTPLIYALEEVADITGFGVDKLFNIFAYKLAQKDEVNTMKMWKQSIVEVSGSLHLKEDDYKILESFGSVAGHIDRELQKNNIDWVISKLRRKADEATIRYEKQSKLYKGIGILVGLSIVIVLI
;
A
#
# COMPACT_ATOMS: atom_id res chain seq x y z
N MET A 1 -11.53 -35.79 29.64
CA MET A 1 -11.60 -35.43 28.20
C MET A 1 -10.51 -36.18 27.45
N GLY A 2 -10.73 -36.59 26.20
CA GLY A 2 -9.69 -37.23 25.39
C GLY A 2 -8.68 -36.21 24.84
N VAL A 3 -7.46 -36.66 24.56
CA VAL A 3 -6.35 -35.87 23.96
C VAL A 3 -6.81 -35.06 22.72
N LEU A 4 -7.77 -35.59 21.96
CA LEU A 4 -8.40 -34.95 20.81
C LEU A 4 -9.03 -33.57 21.10
N GLY A 5 -9.66 -33.38 22.27
CA GLY A 5 -10.28 -32.11 22.64
C GLY A 5 -9.25 -31.01 22.91
N LEU A 6 -8.12 -31.38 23.54
CA LEU A 6 -7.01 -30.46 23.84
C LEU A 6 -6.31 -30.02 22.54
N VAL A 7 -6.12 -30.94 21.59
CA VAL A 7 -5.53 -30.64 20.27
C VAL A 7 -6.42 -29.69 19.47
N LEU A 8 -7.75 -29.90 19.48
CA LEU A 8 -8.69 -29.02 18.80
C LEU A 8 -8.66 -27.60 19.36
N ILE A 9 -8.67 -27.43 20.69
CA ILE A 9 -8.61 -26.12 21.35
C ILE A 9 -7.32 -25.39 20.98
N LEU A 10 -6.16 -26.05 21.13
CA LEU A 10 -4.86 -25.46 20.78
C LEU A 10 -4.78 -25.05 19.30
N SER A 11 -5.27 -25.91 18.39
CA SER A 11 -5.26 -25.61 16.96
C SER A 11 -6.15 -24.41 16.61
N SER A 12 -7.33 -24.30 17.22
CA SER A 12 -8.29 -23.22 16.96
C SER A 12 -7.79 -21.86 17.45
N CYS A 13 -7.19 -21.80 18.65
CA CYS A 13 -6.60 -20.58 19.20
C CYS A 13 -5.37 -20.13 18.39
N THR A 14 -4.58 -21.08 17.90
CA THR A 14 -3.41 -20.79 17.07
C THR A 14 -3.83 -20.26 15.69
N LEU A 15 -4.81 -20.90 15.05
CA LEU A 15 -5.35 -20.47 13.75
C LEU A 15 -6.00 -19.08 13.83
N ALA A 16 -6.70 -18.77 14.91
CA ALA A 16 -7.27 -17.45 15.15
C ALA A 16 -6.19 -16.34 15.22
N GLY A 17 -5.03 -16.63 15.82
CA GLY A 17 -3.89 -15.71 15.85
C GLY A 17 -3.22 -15.48 14.49
N PHE A 18 -3.39 -16.41 13.53
CA PHE A 18 -2.89 -16.25 12.15
C PHE A 18 -3.87 -15.49 11.24
N LEU A 19 -5.18 -15.60 11.47
CA LEU A 19 -6.20 -14.99 10.60
C LEU A 19 -6.39 -13.48 10.83
N TYR A 20 -5.97 -12.94 11.97
CA TYR A 20 -6.25 -11.56 12.36
C TYR A 20 -5.44 -10.49 11.59
N ASP A 21 -4.46 -10.88 10.78
CA ASP A 21 -3.38 -9.98 10.36
C ASP A 21 -3.41 -9.62 8.87
N ASN A 22 -4.57 -9.21 8.35
CA ASN A 22 -4.78 -8.99 6.91
C ASN A 22 -4.85 -7.51 6.48
N TYR A 23 -5.21 -6.58 7.37
CA TYR A 23 -5.36 -5.15 7.00
C TYR A 23 -4.01 -4.45 6.83
N GLU A 24 -3.14 -4.54 7.84
CA GLU A 24 -1.83 -3.86 7.81
C GLU A 24 -0.91 -4.51 6.76
N ASN A 25 -1.03 -5.83 6.53
CA ASN A 25 -0.33 -6.50 5.43
C ASN A 25 -0.74 -5.96 4.05
N LYS A 26 -2.04 -5.79 3.81
CA LYS A 26 -2.52 -5.16 2.55
C LYS A 26 -2.01 -3.74 2.38
N ARG A 27 -1.96 -2.96 3.46
CA ARG A 27 -1.38 -1.61 3.44
C ARG A 27 0.10 -1.64 3.06
N ILE A 28 0.89 -2.56 3.61
CA ILE A 28 2.32 -2.74 3.25
C ILE A 28 2.44 -3.02 1.75
N LEU A 29 1.72 -4.03 1.25
CA LEU A 29 1.73 -4.39 -0.18
C LEU A 29 1.36 -3.20 -1.08
N GLN A 30 0.34 -2.43 -0.72
CA GLN A 30 -0.06 -1.25 -1.47
C GLN A 30 1.00 -0.13 -1.44
N LEU A 31 1.68 0.08 -0.30
CA LEU A 31 2.78 1.04 -0.22
C LEU A 31 3.97 0.62 -1.09
N GLU A 32 4.29 -0.67 -1.12
CA GLU A 32 5.34 -1.22 -1.98
C GLU A 32 5.01 -1.08 -3.47
N GLU A 33 3.76 -1.38 -3.87
CA GLU A 33 3.30 -1.19 -5.25
C GLU A 33 3.32 0.29 -5.67
N LEU A 34 2.95 1.22 -4.76
CA LEU A 34 3.06 2.65 -5.02
C LEU A 34 4.50 3.10 -5.24
N ILE A 35 5.43 2.62 -4.39
CA ILE A 35 6.86 2.92 -4.53
C ILE A 35 7.36 2.43 -5.89
N LYS A 36 7.07 1.16 -6.22
CA LYS A 36 7.45 0.54 -7.50
C LYS A 36 6.91 1.34 -8.69
N GLY A 37 5.62 1.66 -8.68
CA GLY A 37 5.00 2.41 -9.77
C GLY A 37 5.58 3.81 -9.94
N LEU A 38 5.84 4.52 -8.83
CA LEU A 38 6.45 5.85 -8.87
C LEU A 38 7.92 5.82 -9.32
N GLU A 39 8.69 4.79 -8.97
CA GLU A 39 10.07 4.61 -9.43
C GLU A 39 10.14 4.41 -10.95
N ILE A 40 9.23 3.62 -11.50
CA ILE A 40 9.13 3.36 -12.95
C ILE A 40 8.64 4.60 -13.68
N LEU A 41 7.62 5.27 -13.15
CA LEU A 41 7.13 6.53 -13.71
C LEU A 41 8.23 7.61 -13.71
N LYS A 42 9.05 7.67 -12.66
CA LYS A 42 10.21 8.56 -12.58
C LYS A 42 11.22 8.28 -13.71
N SER A 43 11.55 7.01 -13.96
CA SER A 43 12.46 6.66 -15.05
C SER A 43 11.89 7.05 -16.41
N GLU A 44 10.60 6.81 -16.67
CA GLU A 44 9.97 7.18 -17.94
C GLU A 44 9.95 8.71 -18.17
N ILE A 45 9.68 9.49 -17.12
CA ILE A 45 9.76 10.96 -17.17
C ILE A 45 11.19 11.43 -17.49
N ASP A 46 12.21 10.69 -17.04
CA ASP A 46 13.61 11.02 -17.29
C ASP A 46 14.00 10.80 -18.76
N TYR A 47 13.59 9.66 -19.34
CA TYR A 47 13.99 9.27 -20.68
C TYR A 47 13.19 9.95 -21.81
N LYS A 48 12.01 10.53 -21.55
CA LYS A 48 11.18 11.32 -22.50
C LYS A 48 10.74 10.59 -23.79
N LEU A 49 10.97 9.29 -23.91
CA LEU A 49 10.62 8.54 -25.13
C LEU A 49 9.11 8.23 -25.18
N THR A 50 8.48 8.14 -24.02
CA THR A 50 7.10 7.69 -23.85
C THR A 50 6.20 8.84 -23.39
N PRO A 51 5.09 9.15 -24.07
CA PRO A 51 4.10 10.09 -23.55
C PRO A 51 3.59 9.64 -22.17
N LEU A 52 3.45 10.56 -21.21
CA LEU A 52 3.13 10.28 -19.81
C LEU A 52 1.93 9.34 -19.62
N ILE A 53 0.92 9.44 -20.50
CA ILE A 53 -0.27 8.58 -20.47
C ILE A 53 0.14 7.10 -20.63
N TYR A 54 0.96 6.77 -21.62
CA TYR A 54 1.41 5.40 -21.85
C TYR A 54 2.31 4.89 -20.72
N ALA A 55 3.16 5.74 -20.14
CA ALA A 55 3.96 5.37 -18.97
C ALA A 55 3.06 5.05 -17.76
N LEU A 56 1.97 5.78 -17.56
CA LEU A 56 0.99 5.51 -16.52
C LEU A 56 0.20 4.22 -16.77
N GLU A 57 -0.16 3.93 -18.03
CA GLU A 57 -0.81 2.67 -18.42
C GLU A 57 0.11 1.48 -18.16
N GLU A 58 1.39 1.57 -18.55
CA GLU A 58 2.38 0.51 -18.28
C GLU A 58 2.58 0.29 -16.78
N VAL A 59 2.69 1.38 -16.01
CA VAL A 59 2.77 1.30 -14.55
C VAL A 59 1.51 0.66 -13.96
N ALA A 60 0.33 0.93 -14.52
CA ALA A 60 -0.91 0.33 -14.06
C ALA A 60 -0.94 -1.20 -14.32
N ASP A 61 -0.42 -1.66 -15.45
CA ASP A 61 -0.39 -3.09 -15.83
C ASP A 61 0.54 -3.93 -14.95
N ILE A 62 1.60 -3.32 -14.41
CA ILE A 62 2.61 -4.02 -13.59
C ILE A 62 2.40 -3.83 -12.08
N THR A 63 1.49 -2.95 -11.68
CA THR A 63 1.15 -2.74 -10.27
C THR A 63 -0.12 -3.53 -9.90
N GLY A 64 -0.39 -3.66 -8.60
CA GLY A 64 -1.52 -4.46 -8.13
C GLY A 64 -2.17 -3.92 -6.87
N PHE A 65 -3.01 -4.75 -6.24
CA PHE A 65 -3.66 -4.45 -4.97
C PHE A 65 -4.51 -3.17 -4.95
N GLY A 66 -5.05 -2.74 -6.10
CA GLY A 66 -5.85 -1.52 -6.25
C GLY A 66 -5.02 -0.28 -6.58
N VAL A 67 -3.68 -0.37 -6.57
CA VAL A 67 -2.77 0.69 -7.01
C VAL A 67 -2.79 0.83 -8.53
N ASP A 68 -2.95 -0.27 -9.25
CA ASP A 68 -3.20 -0.33 -10.70
C ASP A 68 -4.33 0.63 -11.12
N LYS A 69 -5.43 0.64 -10.36
CA LYS A 69 -6.58 1.50 -10.62
C LYS A 69 -6.25 2.98 -10.48
N LEU A 70 -5.38 3.34 -9.54
CA LEU A 70 -4.98 4.74 -9.32
C LEU A 70 -4.29 5.28 -10.58
N PHE A 71 -3.32 4.53 -11.10
CA PHE A 71 -2.57 4.92 -12.28
C PHE A 71 -3.45 4.90 -13.54
N ASN A 72 -4.31 3.89 -13.71
CA ASN A 72 -5.26 3.82 -14.82
C ASN A 72 -6.25 4.99 -14.85
N ILE A 73 -6.86 5.33 -13.70
CA ILE A 73 -7.80 6.46 -13.62
C ILE A 73 -7.09 7.78 -13.94
N PHE A 74 -5.87 7.94 -13.46
CA PHE A 74 -5.09 9.15 -13.74
C PHE A 74 -4.69 9.24 -15.22
N ALA A 75 -4.26 8.15 -15.84
CA ALA A 75 -3.98 8.07 -17.28
C ALA A 75 -5.21 8.44 -18.11
N TYR A 76 -6.37 7.88 -17.75
CA TYR A 76 -7.64 8.16 -18.41
C TYR A 76 -8.02 9.65 -18.34
N LYS A 77 -7.94 10.27 -17.16
CA LYS A 77 -8.23 11.72 -16.99
C LYS A 77 -7.29 12.58 -17.83
N LEU A 78 -6.01 12.24 -17.86
CA LEU A 78 -5.01 12.93 -18.70
C LEU A 78 -5.34 12.82 -20.19
N ALA A 79 -5.76 11.64 -20.66
CA ALA A 79 -6.11 11.41 -22.06
C ALA A 79 -7.34 12.21 -22.49
N GLN A 80 -8.36 12.28 -21.62
CA GLN A 80 -9.60 13.00 -21.90
C GLN A 80 -9.49 14.52 -21.79
N LYS A 81 -8.39 15.02 -21.19
CA LYS A 81 -8.21 16.46 -20.88
C LYS A 81 -9.36 17.02 -20.05
N ASP A 82 -9.90 16.21 -19.13
CA ASP A 82 -11.06 16.54 -18.29
C ASP A 82 -10.88 17.85 -17.47
N GLU A 83 -9.64 18.28 -17.27
CA GLU A 83 -9.23 19.43 -16.48
C GLU A 83 -7.87 19.95 -16.99
N VAL A 84 -7.64 21.26 -16.95
CA VAL A 84 -6.32 21.86 -17.29
C VAL A 84 -5.28 21.61 -16.18
N ASN A 85 -5.73 21.32 -14.96
CA ASN A 85 -4.88 21.19 -13.79
C ASN A 85 -4.61 19.72 -13.44
N THR A 86 -3.43 19.23 -13.82
CA THR A 86 -2.98 17.86 -13.57
C THR A 86 -2.93 17.49 -12.08
N MET A 87 -2.65 18.45 -11.20
CA MET A 87 -2.67 18.22 -9.74
C MET A 87 -4.07 17.87 -9.27
N LYS A 88 -5.10 18.53 -9.81
CA LYS A 88 -6.49 18.28 -9.48
C LYS A 88 -6.95 16.91 -10.00
N MET A 89 -6.54 16.54 -11.22
CA MET A 89 -6.79 15.20 -11.78
C MET A 89 -6.20 14.10 -10.90
N TRP A 90 -4.96 14.28 -10.44
CA TRP A 90 -4.31 13.33 -9.55
C TRP A 90 -5.08 13.18 -8.23
N LYS A 91 -5.43 14.31 -7.61
CA LYS A 91 -6.20 14.29 -6.35
C LYS A 91 -7.56 13.62 -6.50
N GLN A 92 -8.28 13.89 -7.59
CA GLN A 92 -9.54 13.21 -7.90
C GLN A 92 -9.34 11.70 -8.08
N SER A 93 -8.27 11.29 -8.76
CA SER A 93 -7.93 9.88 -8.94
C SER A 93 -7.71 9.17 -7.60
N ILE A 94 -6.99 9.81 -6.66
CA ILE A 94 -6.80 9.30 -5.29
C ILE A 94 -8.15 9.12 -4.59
N VAL A 95 -9.02 10.14 -4.66
CA VAL A 95 -10.34 10.10 -4.01
C VAL A 95 -11.19 8.94 -4.55
N GLU A 96 -11.19 8.73 -5.87
CA GLU A 96 -11.94 7.64 -6.52
C GLU A 96 -11.48 6.24 -6.09
N VAL A 97 -10.19 6.03 -5.86
CA VAL A 97 -9.65 4.72 -5.43
C VAL A 97 -9.58 4.53 -3.93
N SER A 98 -9.76 5.59 -3.14
CA SER A 98 -9.54 5.59 -1.69
C SER A 98 -10.31 4.50 -0.94
N GLY A 99 -11.53 4.16 -1.39
CA GLY A 99 -12.33 3.08 -0.81
C GLY A 99 -11.80 1.66 -1.06
N SER A 100 -10.87 1.49 -2.01
CA SER A 100 -10.22 0.20 -2.32
C SER A 100 -8.81 0.05 -1.72
N LEU A 101 -8.24 1.16 -1.25
CA LEU A 101 -6.92 1.23 -0.65
C LEU A 101 -7.02 1.18 0.88
N HIS A 102 -6.10 0.43 1.49
CA HIS A 102 -5.94 0.24 2.94
C HIS A 102 -4.96 1.26 3.55
N LEU A 103 -4.68 2.33 2.81
CA LEU A 103 -3.78 3.41 3.20
C LEU A 103 -4.34 4.24 4.36
N LYS A 104 -3.45 4.83 5.15
CA LYS A 104 -3.80 5.75 6.24
C LYS A 104 -3.82 7.19 5.72
N GLU A 105 -4.47 8.08 6.45
CA GLU A 105 -4.58 9.51 6.09
C GLU A 105 -3.22 10.16 5.79
N ASP A 106 -2.20 9.83 6.58
CA ASP A 106 -0.83 10.31 6.35
C ASP A 106 -0.24 9.82 5.02
N ASP A 107 -0.57 8.60 4.60
CA ASP A 107 -0.08 8.04 3.33
C ASP A 107 -0.73 8.79 2.16
N TYR A 108 -2.02 9.10 2.26
CA TYR A 108 -2.72 9.94 1.28
C TYR A 108 -2.14 11.34 1.20
N LYS A 109 -1.78 11.97 2.33
CA LYS A 109 -1.11 13.29 2.32
C LYS A 109 0.23 13.25 1.57
N ILE A 110 0.98 12.16 1.71
CA ILE A 110 2.22 11.94 0.95
C ILE A 110 1.89 11.79 -0.54
N LEU A 111 0.88 10.99 -0.90
CA LEU A 111 0.49 10.81 -2.30
C LEU A 111 -0.05 12.09 -2.95
N GLU A 112 -0.84 12.89 -2.24
CA GLU A 112 -1.36 14.16 -2.77
C GLU A 112 -0.23 15.12 -3.19
N SER A 113 0.90 15.10 -2.46
CA SER A 113 2.06 15.93 -2.80
C SER A 113 2.71 15.58 -4.14
N PHE A 114 2.54 14.34 -4.63
CA PHE A 114 2.99 13.95 -5.98
C PHE A 114 2.27 14.75 -7.08
N GLY A 115 1.00 15.11 -6.89
CA GLY A 115 0.24 15.87 -7.90
C GLY A 115 0.85 17.23 -8.25
N SER A 116 1.68 17.79 -7.35
CA SER A 116 2.44 19.02 -7.61
C SER A 116 3.56 18.86 -8.64
N VAL A 117 4.03 17.63 -8.87
CA VAL A 117 5.07 17.31 -9.86
C VAL A 117 4.55 17.53 -11.28
N ALA A 118 3.33 17.11 -11.58
CA ALA A 118 2.83 17.05 -12.96
C ALA A 118 2.44 18.42 -13.57
N GLY A 119 2.60 19.52 -12.83
CA GLY A 119 2.29 20.90 -13.28
C GLY A 119 3.50 21.83 -13.42
N HIS A 120 4.72 21.36 -13.16
CA HIS A 120 5.92 22.22 -13.17
C HIS A 120 6.77 22.08 -14.44
N ILE A 121 7.43 23.16 -14.83
CA ILE A 121 8.26 23.25 -16.04
C ILE A 121 9.69 22.72 -15.77
N ASP A 122 10.12 22.71 -14.51
CA ASP A 122 11.46 22.31 -14.10
C ASP A 122 11.54 20.81 -13.76
N ARG A 123 12.28 20.07 -14.61
CA ARG A 123 12.50 18.63 -14.51
C ARG A 123 13.27 18.21 -13.27
N GLU A 124 14.23 19.01 -12.82
CA GLU A 124 15.06 18.65 -11.67
C GLU A 124 14.24 18.73 -10.38
N LEU A 125 13.44 19.79 -10.25
CA LEU A 125 12.50 19.95 -9.15
C LEU A 125 11.44 18.83 -9.12
N GLN A 126 10.93 18.45 -10.29
CA GLN A 126 10.01 17.31 -10.42
C GLN A 126 10.64 16.02 -9.89
N LYS A 127 11.85 15.68 -10.31
CA LYS A 127 12.56 14.47 -9.87
C LYS A 127 12.79 14.46 -8.36
N ASN A 128 13.30 15.57 -7.82
CA ASN A 128 13.57 15.70 -6.38
C ASN A 128 12.30 15.52 -5.55
N ASN A 129 11.16 16.00 -6.06
CA ASN A 129 9.88 15.81 -5.39
C ASN A 129 9.37 14.36 -5.49
N ILE A 130 9.50 13.69 -6.65
CA ILE A 130 9.17 12.25 -6.76
C ILE A 130 10.04 11.42 -5.81
N ASP A 131 11.34 11.71 -5.72
CA ASP A 131 12.26 11.04 -4.78
C ASP A 131 11.86 11.27 -3.33
N TRP A 132 11.44 12.49 -3.01
CA TRP A 132 10.92 12.81 -1.68
C TRP A 132 9.67 11.99 -1.37
N VAL A 133 8.71 11.90 -2.28
CA VAL A 133 7.49 11.08 -2.12
C VAL A 133 7.86 9.60 -1.92
N ILE A 134 8.69 9.03 -2.79
CA ILE A 134 9.16 7.64 -2.70
C ILE A 134 9.82 7.39 -1.34
N SER A 135 10.71 8.27 -0.89
CA SER A 135 11.40 8.12 0.40
C SER A 135 10.42 8.12 1.59
N LYS A 136 9.37 8.95 1.53
CA LYS A 136 8.34 9.03 2.56
C LYS A 136 7.47 7.78 2.59
N LEU A 137 7.06 7.28 1.42
CA LEU A 137 6.30 6.03 1.31
C LEU A 137 7.12 4.84 1.78
N ARG A 138 8.40 4.77 1.41
CA ARG A 138 9.33 3.70 1.86
C ARG A 138 9.46 3.67 3.37
N ARG A 139 9.64 4.84 4.00
CA ARG A 139 9.63 4.95 5.47
C ARG A 139 8.30 4.49 6.08
N LYS A 140 7.15 4.86 5.48
CA LYS A 140 5.83 4.41 5.96
C LYS A 140 5.65 2.89 5.82
N ALA A 141 6.18 2.30 4.74
CA ALA A 141 6.20 0.86 4.52
C ALA A 141 7.06 0.16 5.57
N ASP A 142 8.31 0.59 5.77
CA ASP A 142 9.22 0.03 6.78
C ASP A 142 8.62 0.09 8.19
N GLU A 143 8.06 1.24 8.57
CA GLU A 143 7.37 1.38 9.86
C GLU A 143 6.16 0.45 9.97
N ALA A 144 5.39 0.26 8.89
CA ALA A 144 4.25 -0.65 8.86
C ALA A 144 4.70 -2.10 9.00
N THR A 145 5.76 -2.50 8.28
CA THR A 145 6.37 -3.83 8.36
C THR A 145 6.89 -4.14 9.75
N ILE A 146 7.65 -3.23 10.38
CA ILE A 146 8.14 -3.42 11.75
C ILE A 146 6.98 -3.57 12.74
N ARG A 147 5.93 -2.75 12.60
CA ARG A 147 4.73 -2.85 13.46
C ARG A 147 3.99 -4.16 13.23
N TYR A 148 3.82 -4.56 11.98
CA TYR A 148 3.18 -5.80 11.57
C TYR A 148 3.91 -7.01 12.14
N GLU A 149 5.23 -7.11 11.94
CA GLU A 149 6.02 -8.22 12.46
C GLU A 149 5.95 -8.33 13.99
N LYS A 150 6.03 -7.20 14.70
CA LYS A 150 5.94 -7.17 16.16
C LYS A 150 4.56 -7.62 16.64
N GLN A 151 3.50 -7.14 16.00
CA GLN A 151 2.13 -7.51 16.32
C GLN A 151 1.86 -8.98 15.99
N SER A 152 2.23 -9.44 14.80
CA SER A 152 2.10 -10.83 14.36
C SER A 152 2.77 -11.81 15.33
N LYS A 153 4.00 -11.52 15.77
CA LYS A 153 4.71 -12.32 16.78
C LYS A 153 3.98 -12.34 18.12
N LEU A 154 3.46 -11.19 18.57
CA LEU A 154 2.76 -11.07 19.84
C LEU A 154 1.40 -11.79 19.83
N TYR A 155 0.59 -11.62 18.77
CA TYR A 155 -0.70 -12.29 18.63
C TYR A 155 -0.56 -13.82 18.50
N LYS A 156 0.45 -14.30 17.77
CA LYS A 156 0.80 -15.73 17.73
C LYS A 156 1.16 -16.27 19.11
N GLY A 157 1.92 -15.50 19.90
CA GLY A 157 2.27 -15.86 21.28
C GLY A 157 1.05 -15.92 22.22
N ILE A 158 0.13 -14.95 22.13
CA ILE A 158 -1.09 -14.91 22.94
C ILE A 158 -2.00 -16.11 22.64
N GLY A 159 -2.18 -16.47 21.36
CA GLY A 159 -3.00 -17.63 20.98
C GLY A 159 -2.51 -18.93 21.62
N ILE A 160 -1.18 -19.11 21.68
CA ILE A 160 -0.55 -20.25 22.34
C ILE A 160 -0.77 -20.21 23.86
N LEU A 161 -0.54 -19.05 24.50
CA LEU A 161 -0.68 -18.88 25.95
C LEU A 161 -2.13 -19.09 26.44
N VAL A 162 -3.11 -18.58 25.70
CA VAL A 162 -4.54 -18.78 26.01
C VAL A 162 -4.93 -20.25 25.83
N GLY A 163 -4.49 -20.89 24.74
CA GLY A 163 -4.74 -22.31 24.52
C GLY A 163 -4.15 -23.18 25.64
N LEU A 164 -2.92 -22.89 26.06
CA LEU A 164 -2.27 -23.58 27.19
C LEU A 164 -3.00 -23.36 28.52
N SER A 165 -3.48 -22.15 28.77
CA SER A 165 -4.21 -21.82 30.00
C SER A 165 -5.52 -22.60 30.09
N ILE A 166 -6.26 -22.72 28.97
CA ILE A 166 -7.48 -23.52 28.89
C ILE A 166 -7.19 -25.01 29.12
N VAL A 167 -6.11 -25.54 28.53
CA VAL A 167 -5.64 -26.91 28.74
C VAL A 167 -5.39 -27.18 30.23
N ILE A 168 -4.69 -26.29 30.92
CA ILE A 168 -4.35 -26.45 32.35
C ILE A 168 -5.61 -26.45 33.24
N VAL A 169 -6.58 -25.58 32.97
CA VAL A 169 -7.83 -25.51 33.75
C VAL A 169 -8.73 -26.75 33.54
N LEU A 170 -8.62 -27.40 32.39
CA LEU A 170 -9.43 -28.55 31.99
C LEU A 170 -8.85 -29.91 32.42
N ILE A 171 -7.61 -29.93 32.91
CA ILE A 171 -6.96 -31.09 33.53
C ILE A 171 -7.37 -31.16 35.00
#